data_AF-A0A8T4G5Z1-F1
#
_entry.id   AF-A0A8T4G5Z1-F1
#
_cell.length_a   1.000
_cell.length_b   1.000
_cell.length_c   1.000
_cell.angle_alpha   90.00
_cell.angle_beta   90.00
_cell.angle_gamma   90.00
#
_symmetry.space_group_name_H-M   'P 1'
#
loop_
_entity.id
_entity.type
_entity.pdbx_description
1 polymer ?
#
loop_
_entity_poly.entity_id
_entity_poly.type
_entity_poly.pdbx_seq_one_letter_code
_entity_poly.pdbx_strand_id
1 'polypeptide(L)'
;MDEFEVVLEELIKEVRRRDTVAALLISTSFVLFGFLALVLLNVIRLEEFVRGIFAIVSLVVIWILMTAGVYILLSMPLPELPLRIVADSKGVLELNKRNYGGKVYVTRESYRKLPPKVGLKMNLEVIEVPEEDIAKYLDYGVELAECITAAKKLKAKVVSDRKMKVDGVEVLTSDDLF
;
A
#
# COMPACT_ATOMS: atom_id res chain seq x y z
N MET A 1 21.56 -5.00 0.21
CA MET A 1 20.55 -5.78 -0.55
C MET A 1 19.72 -6.39 0.54
N ASP A 2 18.76 -5.57 0.99
CA ASP A 2 18.31 -5.58 2.37
C ASP A 2 17.12 -6.52 2.49
N GLU A 3 17.00 -7.26 3.60
CA GLU A 3 15.87 -8.19 3.83
C GLU A 3 14.50 -7.50 3.67
N PHE A 4 14.43 -6.17 3.86
CA PHE A 4 13.26 -5.34 3.58
C PHE A 4 12.93 -5.18 2.09
N GLU A 5 13.97 -5.08 1.27
CA GLU A 5 13.85 -5.04 -0.19
C GLU A 5 13.34 -6.39 -0.70
N VAL A 6 13.79 -7.49 -0.09
CA VAL A 6 13.34 -8.85 -0.40
C VAL A 6 11.87 -9.06 -0.02
N VAL A 7 11.43 -8.63 1.16
CA VAL A 7 10.02 -8.76 1.59
C VAL A 7 9.10 -7.85 0.75
N LEU A 8 9.55 -6.64 0.42
CA LEU A 8 8.80 -5.71 -0.45
C LEU A 8 8.71 -6.26 -1.88
N GLU A 9 9.80 -6.82 -2.41
CA GLU A 9 9.84 -7.46 -3.72
C GLU A 9 8.96 -8.71 -3.75
N GLU A 10 8.97 -9.52 -2.69
CA GLU A 10 8.07 -10.67 -2.53
C GLU A 10 6.60 -10.25 -2.49
N LEU A 11 6.25 -9.19 -1.74
CA LEU A 11 4.89 -8.66 -1.70
C LEU A 11 4.46 -8.05 -3.04
N ILE A 12 5.32 -7.26 -3.69
CA ILE A 12 5.03 -6.69 -5.02
C ILE A 12 4.86 -7.81 -6.04
N LYS A 13 5.70 -8.85 -5.97
CA LYS A 13 5.61 -10.04 -6.81
C LYS A 13 4.32 -10.81 -6.56
N GLU A 14 3.87 -10.89 -5.32
CA GLU A 14 2.62 -11.56 -4.94
C GLU A 14 1.38 -10.78 -5.43
N VAL A 15 1.36 -9.46 -5.26
CA VAL A 15 0.30 -8.58 -5.81
C VAL A 15 0.29 -8.64 -7.34
N ARG A 16 1.46 -8.57 -7.98
CA ARG A 16 1.57 -8.68 -9.44
C ARG A 16 1.15 -10.06 -9.93
N ARG A 17 1.48 -11.12 -9.19
CA ARG A 17 1.05 -12.49 -9.49
C ARG A 17 -0.47 -12.61 -9.36
N ARG A 18 -1.07 -12.04 -8.32
CA ARG A 18 -2.53 -12.00 -8.14
C ARG A 18 -3.22 -11.28 -9.30
N ASP A 19 -2.78 -10.08 -9.63
CA ASP A 19 -3.36 -9.30 -10.72
C ASP A 19 -3.20 -10.02 -12.06
N THR A 20 -2.07 -10.71 -12.26
CA THR A 20 -1.83 -11.57 -13.42
C THR A 20 -2.78 -12.77 -13.44
N VAL A 21 -3.01 -13.43 -12.30
CA VAL A 21 -3.93 -14.57 -12.17
C VAL A 21 -5.38 -14.14 -12.40
N ALA A 22 -5.80 -13.02 -11.80
CA ALA A 22 -7.14 -12.46 -12.01
C ALA A 22 -7.35 -12.07 -13.48
N ALA A 23 -6.38 -11.39 -14.09
CA ALA A 23 -6.42 -11.03 -15.51
C ALA A 23 -6.47 -12.27 -16.41
N LEU A 24 -5.72 -13.33 -16.09
CA LEU A 24 -5.74 -14.60 -16.81
C LEU A 24 -7.13 -15.27 -16.72
N LEU A 25 -7.72 -15.34 -15.54
CA LEU A 25 -9.06 -15.92 -15.32
C LEU A 25 -10.15 -15.17 -16.08
N ILE A 26 -10.08 -13.83 -16.07
CA ILE A 26 -11.00 -12.96 -16.81
C ILE A 26 -10.80 -13.14 -18.33
N SER A 27 -9.55 -13.11 -18.81
CA SER A 27 -9.24 -13.31 -20.23
C SER A 27 -9.68 -14.69 -20.73
N THR A 28 -9.49 -15.73 -19.92
CA THR A 28 -9.92 -17.10 -20.26
C THR A 28 -11.45 -17.18 -20.33
N SER A 29 -12.15 -16.51 -19.41
CA SER A 29 -13.62 -16.40 -19.43
C SER A 29 -14.12 -15.73 -20.71
N PHE A 30 -13.46 -14.66 -21.16
CA PHE A 30 -13.82 -13.97 -22.42
C PHE A 30 -13.63 -14.85 -23.65
N VAL A 31 -12.53 -15.61 -23.72
CA VAL A 31 -12.28 -16.55 -24.83
C VAL A 31 -13.34 -17.65 -24.86
N LEU A 32 -13.69 -18.20 -23.70
CA LEU A 32 -14.76 -19.20 -23.57
C LEU A 32 -16.12 -18.63 -23.99
N PHE A 33 -16.41 -17.37 -23.67
CA PHE A 33 -17.64 -16.70 -24.11
C PHE A 33 -17.67 -16.52 -25.64
N GLY A 34 -16.54 -16.18 -26.25
CA GLY A 34 -16.39 -16.12 -27.70
C GLY A 34 -16.61 -17.48 -28.37
N PHE A 35 -16.04 -18.54 -27.81
CA PHE A 35 -16.25 -19.90 -28.29
C PHE A 35 -17.73 -20.32 -28.18
N LEU A 36 -18.35 -20.03 -27.03
CA LEU A 36 -19.77 -20.27 -26.80
C LEU A 36 -20.64 -19.55 -27.85
N ALA A 37 -20.32 -18.29 -28.16
CA ALA A 37 -21.03 -17.52 -29.17
C ALA A 37 -20.93 -18.16 -30.57
N LEU A 38 -19.75 -18.66 -30.95
CA LEU A 38 -19.55 -19.37 -32.23
C LEU A 38 -20.36 -20.69 -32.30
N VAL A 39 -20.41 -21.42 -31.19
CA VAL A 39 -21.22 -22.63 -31.06
C VAL A 39 -22.72 -22.30 -31.20
N LEU A 40 -23.20 -21.25 -30.55
CA LEU A 40 -24.61 -20.82 -30.61
C LEU A 40 -25.01 -20.26 -31.98
N LEU A 41 -24.12 -19.50 -32.64
CA LEU A 41 -24.34 -18.89 -33.96
C LEU A 41 -24.27 -19.89 -35.12
N ASN A 42 -24.27 -21.20 -34.85
CA ASN A 42 -24.21 -22.23 -35.89
C ASN A 42 -22.93 -22.22 -36.75
N VAL A 43 -21.87 -21.51 -36.35
CA VAL A 43 -20.58 -21.52 -37.07
C VAL A 43 -19.95 -22.92 -37.02
N ILE A 44 -20.16 -23.64 -35.91
CA ILE A 44 -19.78 -25.04 -35.74
C ILE A 44 -21.05 -25.91 -35.82
N ARG A 45 -21.11 -26.80 -36.82
CA ARG A 45 -22.23 -27.73 -37.00
C ARG A 45 -22.15 -28.86 -35.97
N LEU A 46 -23.02 -28.79 -34.97
CA LEU A 46 -23.23 -29.80 -33.94
C LEU A 46 -24.73 -30.15 -33.94
N GLU A 47 -25.06 -31.38 -33.55
CA GLU A 47 -26.46 -31.74 -33.28
C GLU A 47 -27.04 -30.85 -32.17
N GLU A 48 -28.30 -30.44 -32.32
CA GLU A 48 -28.96 -29.45 -31.44
C GLU A 48 -28.92 -29.87 -29.96
N PHE A 49 -29.09 -31.16 -29.68
CA PHE A 49 -29.02 -31.71 -28.33
C PHE A 49 -27.63 -31.54 -27.70
N VAL A 50 -26.58 -31.87 -28.45
CA VAL A 50 -25.18 -31.76 -28.01
C VAL A 50 -24.80 -30.28 -27.82
N ARG A 51 -25.29 -29.40 -28.69
CA ARG A 51 -25.08 -27.95 -28.56
C ARG A 51 -25.67 -27.39 -27.27
N GLY A 52 -26.90 -27.78 -26.93
CA GLY A 52 -27.57 -27.33 -25.71
C GLY A 52 -26.77 -27.69 -24.46
N ILE A 53 -26.30 -28.93 -24.38
CA ILE A 53 -25.46 -29.42 -23.27
C ILE A 53 -24.15 -28.62 -23.21
N PHE A 54 -23.47 -28.46 -24.35
CA PHE A 54 -22.19 -27.74 -24.41
C PHE A 54 -22.33 -26.28 -24.00
N ALA A 55 -23.44 -25.62 -24.39
CA ALA A 55 -23.72 -24.24 -24.05
C ALA A 55 -23.94 -24.06 -22.54
N ILE A 56 -24.74 -24.93 -21.92
CA ILE A 56 -25.02 -24.88 -20.48
C ILE A 56 -23.73 -25.12 -19.68
N VAL A 57 -22.95 -26.15 -20.02
CA VAL A 57 -21.69 -26.46 -19.32
C VAL A 57 -20.71 -25.30 -19.45
N SER A 58 -20.56 -24.73 -20.64
CA SER A 58 -19.67 -23.58 -20.87
C SER A 58 -20.09 -22.35 -20.07
N LEU A 59 -21.40 -22.06 -20.01
CA LEU A 59 -21.95 -20.95 -19.21
C LEU A 59 -21.63 -21.11 -17.72
N VAL A 60 -21.79 -22.32 -17.17
CA VAL A 60 -21.47 -22.61 -15.77
C VAL A 60 -19.99 -22.41 -15.50
N VAL A 61 -19.10 -22.90 -16.39
CA VAL A 61 -17.65 -22.74 -16.24
C VAL A 61 -17.24 -21.27 -16.29
N ILE A 62 -17.78 -20.49 -17.24
CA ILE A 62 -17.50 -19.06 -17.35
C ILE A 62 -17.94 -18.33 -16.08
N TRP A 63 -19.13 -18.64 -15.58
CA TRP A 63 -19.66 -18.02 -14.38
C TRP A 63 -18.79 -18.28 -13.14
N ILE A 64 -18.29 -19.50 -12.98
CA ILE A 64 -17.36 -19.86 -11.89
C ILE A 64 -16.04 -19.08 -12.03
N LEU A 65 -15.45 -19.05 -13.23
CA LEU A 65 -14.16 -18.37 -13.49
C LEU A 65 -14.26 -16.87 -13.24
N MET A 66 -15.34 -16.23 -13.69
CA MET A 66 -15.57 -14.80 -13.45
C MET A 66 -15.77 -14.50 -11.96
N THR A 67 -16.59 -15.29 -11.26
CA THR A 67 -16.84 -15.10 -9.83
C THR A 67 -15.55 -15.24 -9.02
N ALA A 68 -14.72 -16.24 -9.35
CA ALA A 68 -13.40 -16.41 -8.73
C ALA A 68 -12.45 -15.24 -9.04
N GLY A 69 -12.38 -14.77 -10.29
CA GLY A 69 -11.55 -13.63 -10.67
C GLY A 69 -11.94 -12.34 -9.94
N VAL A 70 -13.23 -12.05 -9.85
CA VAL A 70 -13.76 -10.89 -9.11
C VAL A 70 -13.54 -11.01 -7.60
N TYR A 71 -13.72 -12.21 -7.04
CA TYR A 71 -13.45 -12.44 -5.62
C TYR A 71 -11.98 -12.20 -5.28
N ILE A 72 -11.04 -12.69 -6.09
CA ILE A 72 -9.61 -12.47 -5.90
C ILE A 72 -9.25 -10.97 -5.96
N LEU A 73 -9.95 -10.19 -6.80
CA LEU A 73 -9.75 -8.74 -6.89
C LEU A 73 -10.33 -7.98 -5.69
N LEU A 74 -11.49 -8.39 -5.17
CA LEU A 74 -12.22 -7.66 -4.11
C LEU A 74 -11.87 -8.09 -2.69
N SER A 75 -11.45 -9.34 -2.48
CA SER A 75 -11.22 -9.92 -1.14
C SER A 75 -9.90 -9.49 -0.49
N MET A 76 -9.03 -8.79 -1.22
CA MET A 76 -7.81 -8.22 -0.65
C MET A 76 -7.93 -6.70 -0.57
N PRO A 77 -7.88 -6.11 0.64
CA PRO A 77 -7.81 -4.67 0.79
C PRO A 77 -6.61 -4.15 0.00
N LEU A 78 -6.77 -2.97 -0.62
CA LEU A 78 -5.63 -2.23 -1.18
C LEU A 78 -4.52 -2.23 -0.12
N PRO A 79 -3.27 -2.61 -0.46
CA PRO A 79 -2.20 -2.60 0.51
C PRO A 79 -2.14 -1.20 1.13
N GLU A 80 -2.11 -1.15 2.46
CA GLU A 80 -1.89 0.10 3.16
C GLU A 80 -0.65 0.75 2.54
N LEU A 81 -0.78 2.00 2.09
CA LEU A 81 0.33 2.77 1.56
C LEU A 81 1.50 2.59 2.52
N PRO A 82 2.73 2.31 2.03
CA PRO A 82 3.87 2.06 2.89
C PRO A 82 3.91 3.16 3.95
N LEU A 83 3.89 2.75 5.23
CA LEU A 83 3.83 3.65 6.38
C LEU A 83 4.89 4.73 6.20
N ARG A 84 4.47 5.89 5.70
CA ARG A 84 5.33 7.07 5.64
C ARG A 84 5.51 7.46 7.09
N ILE A 85 6.75 7.54 7.53
CA ILE A 85 7.08 7.90 8.90
C ILE A 85 7.66 9.30 8.88
N VAL A 86 6.98 10.22 9.56
CA VAL A 86 7.57 11.50 9.95
C VAL A 86 8.10 11.33 11.37
N ALA A 87 9.30 11.79 11.67
CA ALA A 87 9.85 11.66 13.03
C ALA A 87 10.42 12.99 13.54
N ASP A 88 10.22 13.24 14.83
CA ASP A 88 10.92 14.30 15.55
C ASP A 88 12.37 13.87 15.83
N SER A 89 13.21 14.80 16.32
CA SER A 89 14.62 14.50 16.58
C SER A 89 14.83 13.32 17.56
N LYS A 90 13.93 13.16 18.55
CA LYS A 90 13.97 12.04 19.50
C LYS A 90 13.57 10.72 18.83
N GLY A 91 12.49 10.72 18.06
CA GLY A 91 12.00 9.58 17.30
C GLY A 91 13.03 9.08 16.30
N VAL A 92 13.72 9.98 15.60
CA VAL A 92 14.83 9.61 14.71
C VAL A 92 15.97 8.93 15.49
N LEU A 93 16.33 9.42 16.67
CA LEU A 93 17.38 8.80 17.49
C LEU A 93 16.98 7.39 17.95
N GLU A 94 15.72 7.17 18.28
CA GLU A 94 15.21 5.84 18.66
C GLU A 94 15.14 4.90 17.46
N LEU A 95 14.67 5.37 16.32
CA LEU A 95 14.66 4.61 15.05
C LEU A 95 16.10 4.22 14.65
N ASN A 96 17.07 5.12 14.84
CA ASN A 96 18.48 4.83 14.62
C ASN A 96 19.02 3.75 15.56
N LYS A 97 18.66 3.79 16.86
CA LYS A 97 19.07 2.74 17.83
C LYS A 97 18.53 1.36 17.47
N ARG A 98 17.32 1.32 16.88
CA ARG A 98 16.67 0.09 16.42
C ARG A 98 17.08 -0.35 15.02
N ASN A 99 18.03 0.34 14.38
CA ASN A 99 18.46 0.09 13.01
C ASN A 99 17.28 0.08 12.00
N TYR A 100 16.35 1.03 12.14
CA TYR A 100 15.28 1.18 11.16
C TYR A 100 15.87 1.54 9.78
N GLY A 101 15.74 0.64 8.82
CA GLY A 101 16.28 0.80 7.45
C GLY A 101 15.35 1.55 6.49
N GLY A 102 14.12 1.88 6.92
CA GLY A 102 13.16 2.57 6.07
C GLY A 102 13.46 4.06 5.91
N LYS A 103 12.83 4.67 4.90
CA LYS A 103 12.90 6.12 4.66
C LYS A 103 12.12 6.87 5.75
N VAL A 104 12.76 7.86 6.37
CA VAL A 104 12.16 8.69 7.42
C VAL A 104 12.11 10.13 6.93
N TYR A 105 10.94 10.73 7.02
CA TYR A 105 10.72 12.12 6.71
C TYR A 105 10.96 12.97 7.96
N VAL A 106 11.71 14.04 7.83
CA VAL A 106 12.05 14.94 8.94
C VAL A 106 11.77 16.37 8.53
N THR A 107 11.33 17.19 9.47
CA THR A 107 11.17 18.62 9.19
C THR A 107 12.52 19.33 9.31
N ARG A 108 12.59 20.56 8.79
CA ARG A 108 13.83 21.34 8.83
C ARG A 108 14.31 21.60 10.25
N GLU A 109 13.40 21.83 11.19
CA GLU A 109 13.78 22.04 12.59
C GLU A 109 14.30 20.75 13.24
N SER A 110 13.60 19.63 13.05
CA SER A 110 14.03 18.32 13.54
C SER A 110 15.40 17.94 12.99
N TYR A 111 15.64 18.16 11.69
CA TYR A 111 16.93 17.85 11.06
C TYR A 111 18.10 18.65 11.65
N ARG A 112 17.88 19.94 11.97
CA ARG A 112 18.92 20.80 12.58
C ARG A 112 19.34 20.34 13.97
N LYS A 113 18.44 19.70 14.72
CA LYS A 113 18.71 19.19 16.07
C LYS A 113 19.42 17.83 16.07
N LEU A 114 19.50 17.16 14.93
CA LEU A 114 20.12 15.84 14.83
C LEU A 114 21.64 15.90 14.80
N PRO A 115 22.33 14.93 15.44
CA PRO A 115 23.78 14.77 15.26
C PRO A 115 24.10 14.44 13.79
N PRO A 116 25.18 15.01 13.20
CA PRO A 116 25.54 14.76 11.80
C PRO A 116 25.75 13.28 11.45
N LYS A 117 26.22 12.50 12.42
CA LYS A 117 26.42 11.05 12.29
C LYS A 117 25.12 10.29 12.02
N VAL A 118 23.98 10.79 12.50
CA VAL A 118 22.67 10.15 12.31
C VAL A 118 22.16 10.44 10.90
N GLY A 119 22.32 11.68 10.41
CA GLY A 119 21.92 12.05 9.04
C GLY A 119 22.70 11.33 7.93
N LEU A 120 23.89 10.80 8.23
CA LEU A 120 24.67 9.99 7.29
C LEU A 120 24.34 8.49 7.34
N LYS A 121 23.77 8.01 8.45
CA LYS A 121 23.45 6.60 8.66
C LYS A 121 22.02 6.26 8.29
N MET A 122 21.11 7.20 8.47
CA MET A 122 19.69 7.02 8.19
C MET A 122 19.29 7.63 6.85
N ASN A 123 18.32 7.00 6.19
CA ASN A 123 17.72 7.52 4.97
C ASN A 123 16.69 8.62 5.30
N LEU A 124 17.18 9.83 5.57
CA LEU A 124 16.36 10.99 5.94
C LEU A 124 16.00 11.84 4.72
N GLU A 125 14.72 12.20 4.58
CA GLU A 125 14.28 13.23 3.63
C GLU A 125 13.72 14.44 4.37
N VAL A 126 14.27 15.62 4.06
CA VAL A 126 13.83 16.88 4.68
C VAL A 126 12.61 17.43 3.96
N ILE A 127 11.57 17.75 4.73
CA ILE A 127 10.34 18.36 4.24
C ILE A 127 10.19 19.76 4.82
N GLU A 128 9.81 20.70 3.96
CA GLU A 128 9.40 22.04 4.37
C GLU A 128 7.87 22.14 4.42
N VAL A 129 7.38 22.76 5.49
CA VAL A 129 5.95 22.89 5.79
C VAL A 129 5.63 24.37 5.98
N PRO A 130 4.51 24.89 5.44
CA PRO A 130 4.16 26.31 5.59
C PRO A 130 3.88 26.68 7.05
N GLU A 131 4.35 27.87 7.48
CA GLU A 131 4.15 28.39 8.84
C GLU A 131 2.66 28.54 9.22
N GLU A 132 1.81 28.85 8.23
CA GLU A 132 0.36 29.01 8.42
C GLU A 132 -0.31 27.74 8.93
N ASP A 133 0.15 26.57 8.50
CA ASP A 133 -0.41 25.28 8.91
C ASP A 133 0.14 24.81 10.26
N ILE A 134 1.37 25.21 10.60
CA ILE A 134 2.03 24.90 11.88
C ILE A 134 1.31 25.60 13.05
N ALA A 135 0.79 26.81 12.82
CA ALA A 135 0.13 27.62 13.83
C ALA A 135 -1.01 26.89 14.59
N LYS A 136 -1.67 25.93 13.93
CA LYS A 136 -2.79 25.15 14.50
C LYS A 136 -2.35 24.14 15.56
N TYR A 137 -1.07 23.78 15.61
CA TYR A 137 -0.54 22.71 16.46
C TYR A 137 0.58 23.19 17.40
N LEU A 138 0.82 24.50 17.50
CA LEU A 138 1.89 25.09 18.32
C LEU A 138 1.80 24.72 19.81
N ASP A 139 0.60 24.43 20.31
CA ASP A 139 0.36 24.00 21.70
C ASP A 139 1.14 22.73 22.09
N TYR A 140 1.55 21.93 21.09
CA TYR A 140 2.29 20.69 21.29
C TYR A 140 3.83 20.87 21.23
N GLY A 141 4.30 22.10 20.98
CA GLY A 141 5.70 22.44 20.76
C GLY A 141 6.04 22.49 19.26
N VAL A 142 6.92 23.42 18.88
CA VAL A 142 7.19 23.77 17.47
C VAL A 142 7.60 22.55 16.63
N GLU A 143 8.52 21.73 17.16
CA GLU A 143 9.02 20.54 16.47
C GLU A 143 7.93 19.48 16.21
N LEU A 144 7.09 19.21 17.21
CA LEU A 144 6.02 18.25 17.08
C LEU A 144 4.89 18.80 16.18
N ALA A 145 4.64 20.10 16.24
CA ALA A 145 3.70 20.80 15.36
C ALA A 145 4.11 20.69 13.88
N GLU A 146 5.37 20.92 13.56
CA GLU A 146 5.91 20.71 12.21
C GLU A 146 5.74 19.25 11.76
N CYS A 147 6.05 18.29 12.64
CA CYS A 147 5.94 16.87 12.32
C CYS A 147 4.48 16.42 12.08
N ILE A 148 3.54 16.87 12.91
CA ILE A 148 2.10 16.61 12.74
C ILE A 148 1.61 17.19 11.42
N THR A 149 2.03 18.41 11.09
CA THR A 149 1.60 19.08 9.86
C THR A 149 2.18 18.39 8.62
N ALA A 150 3.46 18.03 8.63
CA ALA A 150 4.09 17.22 7.59
C ALA A 150 3.38 15.87 7.44
N ALA A 151 3.03 15.23 8.55
CA ALA A 151 2.37 13.94 8.54
C ALA A 151 0.96 14.01 7.97
N LYS A 152 0.20 15.06 8.28
CA LYS A 152 -1.12 15.30 7.70
C LYS A 152 -1.06 15.47 6.18
N LYS A 153 -0.07 16.21 5.67
CA LYS A 153 0.13 16.43 4.22
C LYS A 153 0.51 15.14 3.49
N LEU A 154 1.34 14.31 4.13
CA LEU A 154 1.84 13.07 3.54
C LEU A 154 0.97 11.83 3.79
N LYS A 155 -0.06 11.95 4.64
CA LYS A 155 -0.81 10.82 5.21
C LYS A 155 0.13 9.81 5.88
N ALA A 156 1.04 10.34 6.70
CA ALA A 156 2.09 9.61 7.40
C ALA A 156 1.75 9.44 8.89
N LYS A 157 2.42 8.52 9.57
CA LYS A 157 2.43 8.45 11.05
C LYS A 157 3.61 9.26 11.59
N VAL A 158 3.44 9.81 12.79
CA VAL A 158 4.51 10.53 13.49
C VAL A 158 5.14 9.62 14.53
N VAL A 159 6.47 9.57 14.58
CA VAL A 159 7.22 8.91 15.65
C VAL A 159 7.80 9.96 16.58
N SER A 160 7.45 9.86 17.86
CA SER A 160 7.83 10.80 18.92
C SER A 160 8.00 10.06 20.25
N ASP A 161 8.52 10.75 21.25
CA ASP A 161 8.54 10.28 22.65
C ASP A 161 7.13 10.17 23.30
N ARG A 162 6.08 10.68 22.65
CA ARG A 162 4.71 10.71 23.15
C ARG A 162 3.77 9.95 22.23
N LYS A 163 2.82 9.22 22.84
CA LYS A 163 1.72 8.56 22.12
C LYS A 163 0.46 9.42 22.19
N MET A 164 -0.06 9.85 21.05
CA MET A 164 -1.31 10.60 20.96
C MET A 164 -1.92 10.56 19.56
N LYS A 165 -3.19 10.93 19.43
CA LYS A 165 -3.86 11.10 18.15
C LYS A 165 -4.34 12.53 18.02
N VAL A 166 -3.87 13.23 16.99
CA VAL A 166 -4.17 14.65 16.76
C VAL A 166 -4.72 14.79 15.35
N ASP A 167 -5.99 15.22 15.24
CA ASP A 167 -6.63 15.56 13.96
C ASP A 167 -6.48 14.49 12.85
N GLY A 168 -6.64 13.21 13.25
CA GLY A 168 -6.51 12.05 12.36
C GLY A 168 -5.08 11.54 12.15
N VAL A 169 -4.05 12.25 12.62
CA VAL A 169 -2.65 11.81 12.61
C VAL A 169 -2.34 11.00 13.85
N GLU A 170 -1.76 9.81 13.67
CA GLU A 170 -1.28 8.97 14.77
C GLU A 170 0.17 9.30 15.11
N VAL A 171 0.39 9.71 16.35
CA VAL A 171 1.70 9.87 16.97
C VAL A 171 1.98 8.63 17.81
N LEU A 172 3.01 7.90 17.44
CA LEU A 172 3.43 6.62 18.01
C LEU A 172 4.78 6.76 18.69
N THR A 173 5.04 5.92 19.70
CA THR A 173 6.40 5.71 20.19
C THR A 173 7.14 4.73 19.29
N SER A 174 8.47 4.70 19.37
CA SER A 174 9.26 3.72 18.61
C SER A 174 8.93 2.26 18.96
N ASP A 175 8.37 2.00 20.15
CA ASP A 175 7.90 0.67 20.57
C ASP A 175 6.63 0.21 19.86
N ASP A 176 5.73 1.14 19.50
CA ASP A 176 4.46 0.80 18.85
C ASP A 176 4.61 0.55 17.33
N LEU A 177 5.81 0.78 16.80
CA LEU A 177 6.10 0.69 15.38
C LEU A 177 6.64 -0.68 14.95
N PHE A 178 7.01 -1.52 15.92
CA PHE A 178 7.55 -2.88 15.76
C PHE A 178 6.77 -3.85 16.64
#